data_AF-A0A9D1ABW2-F1
#
_entry.id   AF-A0A9D1ABW2-F1
#
_cell.length_a   1.000
_cell.length_b   1.000
_cell.length_c   1.000
_cell.angle_alpha   90.00
_cell.angle_beta   90.00
_cell.angle_gamma   90.00
#
_symmetry.space_group_name_H-M   'P 1'
#
loop_
_entity.id
_entity.type
_entity.pdbx_description
1 polymer ?
#
loop_
_entity_poly.entity_id
_entity_poly.type
_entity_poly.pdbx_seq_one_letter_code
_entity_poly.pdbx_strand_id
1 'polypeptide(L)'
;MTVILTGWLFWGERLWLEPADKILPFLGVQYFLHLGFSALVLFLCILSNSSGFGMAAGLLMALGVLNPVYVLINQGLTQLRSGWKADIRNCMLEGNLGTAGFGAANELLLRGAAVGAVFIFLSAGLAMAVLKKRDVR
;
A
#
# COMPACT_ATOMS: atom_id res chain seq x y z
N MET A 1 10.39 -25.08 -25.09
CA MET A 1 11.55 -24.44 -25.76
C MET A 1 11.17 -23.13 -26.47
N THR A 2 9.91 -22.94 -26.87
CA THR A 2 9.41 -21.72 -27.53
C THR A 2 9.34 -20.51 -26.58
N VAL A 3 8.81 -20.65 -25.37
CA VAL A 3 8.62 -19.52 -24.42
C VAL A 3 9.94 -18.84 -24.02
N ILE A 4 11.00 -19.62 -23.83
CA ILE A 4 12.33 -19.10 -23.42
C ILE A 4 12.96 -18.30 -24.56
N LEU A 5 12.84 -18.79 -25.80
CA LEU A 5 13.34 -18.12 -27.00
C LEU A 5 12.57 -16.82 -27.30
N THR A 6 11.24 -16.83 -27.15
CA THR A 6 10.43 -15.61 -27.32
C THR A 6 10.73 -14.57 -26.25
N GLY A 7 10.96 -15.02 -25.01
CA GLY A 7 11.40 -14.15 -23.91
C GLY A 7 12.76 -13.50 -24.19
N TRP A 8 13.72 -14.27 -24.70
CA TRP A 8 15.06 -13.76 -25.03
C TRP A 8 15.03 -12.74 -26.18
N LEU A 9 14.16 -12.96 -27.17
CA LEU A 9 14.02 -12.09 -28.35
C LEU A 9 13.39 -10.73 -28.00
N PHE A 10 12.41 -10.70 -27.10
CA PHE A 10 11.70 -9.45 -26.73
C PHE A 10 12.33 -8.70 -25.55
N TRP A 11 12.97 -9.41 -24.60
CA TRP A 11 13.45 -8.82 -23.35
C TRP A 11 14.99 -8.83 -23.19
N GLY A 12 15.73 -9.47 -24.12
CA GLY A 12 17.19 -9.54 -24.10
C GLY A 12 17.75 -10.16 -22.81
N GLU A 13 18.92 -9.70 -22.37
CA GLU A 13 19.57 -10.12 -21.10
C GLU A 13 18.85 -9.63 -19.83
N ARG A 14 17.69 -8.95 -19.95
CA ARG A 14 16.90 -8.50 -18.78
C ARG A 14 16.00 -9.58 -18.18
N LEU A 15 16.04 -10.80 -18.71
CA LEU A 15 15.45 -11.97 -18.07
C LEU A 15 16.32 -12.44 -16.90
N TRP A 16 16.52 -11.56 -15.92
CA TRP A 16 16.94 -11.97 -14.59
C TRP A 16 15.71 -12.58 -13.92
N LEU A 17 15.47 -13.87 -14.20
CA LEU A 17 14.66 -14.70 -13.32
C LEU A 17 15.45 -14.82 -12.01
N GLU A 18 15.40 -13.77 -11.18
CA GLU A 18 15.82 -13.90 -9.79
C GLU A 18 15.07 -15.09 -9.19
N PRO A 19 15.73 -15.86 -8.31
CA PRO A 19 15.18 -17.10 -7.84
C PRO A 19 13.81 -16.86 -7.15
N ALA A 20 12.90 -17.83 -7.31
CA ALA A 20 11.50 -17.71 -6.89
C ALA A 20 11.32 -17.43 -5.39
N ASP A 21 12.35 -17.73 -4.59
CA ASP A 21 12.48 -17.45 -3.17
C ASP A 21 12.41 -15.95 -2.82
N LYS A 22 12.85 -15.06 -3.72
CA LYS A 22 12.77 -13.60 -3.52
C LYS A 22 11.52 -12.98 -4.11
N ILE A 23 11.00 -13.57 -5.19
CA ILE A 23 9.83 -13.08 -5.91
C ILE A 23 8.56 -13.29 -5.07
N LEU A 24 8.42 -14.47 -4.44
CA LEU A 24 7.23 -14.82 -3.65
C LEU A 24 6.98 -13.89 -2.44
N PRO A 25 7.95 -13.57 -1.56
CA PRO A 25 7.72 -12.65 -0.45
C PRO A 25 7.44 -11.23 -0.94
N PHE A 26 8.09 -10.79 -2.01
CA PHE A 26 7.80 -9.49 -2.63
C PHE A 26 6.35 -9.41 -3.12
N LEU A 27 5.87 -10.41 -3.89
CA LEU A 27 4.47 -10.46 -4.33
C LEU A 27 3.50 -10.54 -3.16
N GLY A 28 3.82 -11.35 -2.15
CA GLY A 28 2.98 -11.52 -0.96
C GLY A 28 2.79 -10.20 -0.22
N VAL A 29 3.88 -9.47 0.03
CA VAL A 29 3.84 -8.14 0.66
C VAL A 29 3.03 -7.19 -0.21
N GLN A 30 3.33 -7.10 -1.50
CA GLN A 30 2.65 -6.18 -2.40
C GLN A 30 1.14 -6.47 -2.50
N TYR A 31 0.73 -7.73 -2.48
CA TYR A 31 -0.66 -8.14 -2.39
C TYR A 31 -1.31 -7.71 -1.08
N PHE A 32 -0.64 -7.93 0.07
CA PHE A 32 -1.13 -7.52 1.38
C PHE A 32 -1.35 -6.01 1.48
N LEU A 33 -0.44 -5.20 0.94
CA LEU A 33 -0.62 -3.75 0.89
C LEU A 33 -1.82 -3.36 0.01
N HIS A 34 -1.98 -3.96 -1.17
CA HIS A 34 -3.14 -3.70 -2.03
C HIS A 34 -4.46 -4.18 -1.40
N LEU A 35 -4.43 -5.23 -0.59
CA LEU A 35 -5.60 -5.69 0.15
C LEU A 35 -5.99 -4.70 1.25
N GLY A 36 -5.02 -4.19 2.00
CA GLY A 36 -5.26 -3.10 2.97
C GLY A 36 -5.76 -1.82 2.31
N PHE A 37 -5.26 -1.53 1.11
CA PHE A 37 -5.74 -0.44 0.29
C PHE A 37 -7.22 -0.60 -0.10
N SER A 38 -7.59 -1.78 -0.61
CA SER A 38 -8.97 -2.09 -0.98
C SER A 38 -9.91 -2.01 0.23
N ALA A 39 -9.49 -2.52 1.39
CA ALA A 39 -10.28 -2.47 2.62
C ALA A 39 -10.53 -1.02 3.10
N LEU A 40 -9.55 -0.14 2.95
CA LEU A 40 -9.69 1.27 3.27
C LEU A 40 -10.67 1.98 2.32
N VAL A 41 -10.58 1.73 1.01
CA VAL A 41 -11.54 2.26 0.04
C VAL A 41 -12.96 1.77 0.34
N LEU A 42 -13.12 0.50 0.69
CA LEU A 42 -14.41 -0.08 1.06
C LEU A 42 -14.99 0.59 2.32
N PHE A 43 -14.16 0.85 3.33
CA PHE A 43 -14.55 1.62 4.51
C PHE A 43 -15.03 3.04 4.13
N LEU A 44 -14.30 3.75 3.27
CA LEU A 44 -14.69 5.07 2.79
C LEU A 44 -16.02 5.05 2.01
N CYS A 45 -16.25 4.03 1.17
CA CYS A 45 -17.53 3.81 0.49
C CYS A 45 -18.68 3.68 1.50
N ILE A 46 -18.50 2.86 2.54
CA ILE A 46 -19.50 2.62 3.58
C ILE A 46 -19.77 3.91 4.36
N LEU A 47 -18.72 4.67 4.69
CA LEU A 47 -18.83 5.91 5.45
C LEU A 47 -19.55 7.01 4.66
N SER A 48 -19.22 7.18 3.38
CA SER A 48 -19.76 8.26 2.54
C SER A 48 -21.08 7.91 1.84
N ASN A 49 -21.55 6.65 1.94
CA ASN A 49 -22.72 6.13 1.21
C ASN A 49 -22.70 6.41 -0.31
N SER A 50 -21.52 6.63 -0.89
CA SER A 50 -21.35 6.99 -2.29
C SER A 50 -20.20 6.21 -2.88
N SER A 51 -20.51 5.43 -3.93
CA SER A 51 -19.50 4.70 -4.70
C SER A 51 -18.55 5.64 -5.45
N GLY A 52 -19.04 6.80 -5.89
CA GLY A 52 -18.23 7.80 -6.58
C GLY A 52 -17.09 8.35 -5.71
N PHE A 53 -17.34 8.52 -4.41
CA PHE A 53 -16.29 8.95 -3.47
C PHE A 53 -15.20 7.88 -3.30
N GLY A 54 -15.58 6.61 -3.17
CA GLY A 54 -14.62 5.52 -3.08
C GLY A 54 -13.80 5.33 -4.35
N MET A 55 -14.42 5.47 -5.52
CA MET A 55 -13.71 5.43 -6.81
C MET A 55 -12.68 6.56 -6.91
N ALA A 56 -13.05 7.80 -6.59
CA ALA A 56 -12.15 8.94 -6.60
C ALA A 56 -11.00 8.78 -5.60
N ALA A 57 -11.30 8.31 -4.37
CA ALA A 57 -10.28 8.04 -3.36
C ALA A 57 -9.30 6.94 -3.81
N GLY A 58 -9.82 5.87 -4.39
CA GLY A 58 -9.02 4.79 -4.97
C GLY A 58 -8.07 5.29 -6.07
N LEU A 59 -8.57 6.14 -6.96
CA LEU A 59 -7.79 6.73 -8.05
C LEU A 59 -6.69 7.67 -7.52
N LEU A 60 -7.03 8.55 -6.58
CA LEU A 60 -6.08 9.51 -5.98
C LEU A 60 -4.90 8.80 -5.31
N MET A 61 -5.20 7.74 -4.57
CA MET A 61 -4.16 6.94 -3.91
C MET A 61 -3.34 6.10 -4.91
N ALA A 62 -3.95 5.56 -5.96
CA ALA A 62 -3.21 4.86 -7.02
C ALA A 62 -2.26 5.79 -7.78
N LEU A 63 -2.61 7.07 -7.92
CA LEU A 63 -1.78 8.10 -8.54
C LEU A 63 -0.64 8.60 -7.63
N GLY A 64 -0.57 8.15 -6.38
CA GLY A 64 0.50 8.57 -5.47
C GLY A 64 0.30 9.99 -4.92
N VAL A 65 -0.92 10.52 -4.95
CA VAL A 65 -1.22 11.93 -4.62
C VAL A 65 -1.04 12.23 -3.13
N LEU A 66 -1.00 11.21 -2.26
CA LEU A 66 -0.78 11.42 -0.82
C LEU A 66 0.71 11.53 -0.46
N ASN A 67 1.61 11.03 -1.31
CA ASN A 67 3.05 11.18 -1.13
C ASN A 67 3.51 12.65 -0.86
N PRO A 68 3.12 13.67 -1.65
CA PRO A 68 3.45 15.06 -1.34
C PRO A 68 2.81 15.57 -0.04
N VAL A 69 1.61 15.07 0.31
CA VAL A 69 0.93 15.40 1.57
C VAL A 69 1.74 14.91 2.76
N TYR A 70 2.26 13.68 2.71
CA TYR A 70 3.11 13.15 3.78
C TYR A 70 4.41 13.94 3.96
N VAL A 71 5.01 14.41 2.86
CA VAL A 71 6.21 15.26 2.92
C VAL A 71 5.91 16.59 3.60
N LEU A 72 4.79 17.24 3.25
CA LEU A 72 4.34 18.48 3.90
C LEU A 72 4.09 18.30 5.40
N ILE A 73 3.42 17.20 5.79
CA ILE A 73 3.16 16.90 7.20
C ILE A 73 4.48 16.68 7.95
N ASN A 74 5.41 15.90 7.38
CA ASN A 74 6.72 15.69 7.98
C ASN A 74 7.50 17.00 8.15
N GLN A 75 7.49 17.87 7.14
CA GLN A 75 8.13 19.20 7.22
C GLN A 75 7.52 20.03 8.35
N GLY A 76 6.18 20.09 8.44
CA GLY A 76 5.50 20.76 9.54
C GLY A 76 5.83 20.17 10.92
N LEU A 77 5.88 18.84 11.04
CA LEU A 77 6.24 18.17 12.29
C LEU A 77 7.68 18.45 12.71
N THR A 78 8.62 18.46 11.77
CA THR A 78 10.03 18.76 12.06
C THR A 78 10.24 20.21 12.50
N GLN A 79 9.45 21.15 11.97
CA GLN A 79 9.42 22.54 12.44
C GLN A 79 8.84 22.67 13.85
N LEU A 80 7.83 21.86 14.20
CA LEU A 80 7.18 21.92 15.51
C LEU A 80 7.95 21.15 16.60
N ARG A 81 8.62 20.05 16.24
CA ARG A 81 9.38 19.21 17.17
C ARG A 81 10.65 18.68 16.51
N SER A 82 11.75 19.41 16.74
CA SER A 82 13.09 19.16 16.17
C SER A 82 13.65 17.74 16.40
N GLY A 83 13.13 16.97 17.37
CA GLY A 83 13.55 15.59 17.66
C GLY A 83 12.80 14.49 16.89
N TRP A 84 11.76 14.81 16.11
CA TRP A 84 10.94 13.79 15.44
C TRP A 84 11.58 13.35 14.12
N LYS A 85 12.28 12.21 14.13
CA LYS A 85 12.91 11.62 12.93
C LYS A 85 12.06 10.54 12.22
N ALA A 86 10.88 10.19 12.76
CA ALA A 86 10.03 9.18 12.15
C ALA A 86 9.23 9.76 10.98
N ASP A 87 9.59 9.35 9.76
CA ASP A 87 8.89 9.68 8.52
C ASP A 87 7.50 9.01 8.49
N ILE A 88 6.43 9.80 8.35
CA ILE A 88 5.04 9.30 8.33
C ILE A 88 4.75 8.44 7.10
N ARG A 89 5.36 8.72 5.96
CA ARG A 89 5.17 7.95 4.70
C ARG A 89 5.44 6.46 4.93
N ASN A 90 6.42 6.23 5.75
CA ASN A 90 6.98 4.97 6.15
C ASN A 90 5.94 4.14 6.96
N CYS A 91 4.98 4.77 7.61
CA CYS A 91 3.87 4.10 8.31
C CYS A 91 2.59 4.00 7.46
N MET A 92 2.59 4.48 6.22
CA MET A 92 1.42 4.54 5.34
C MET A 92 1.49 3.45 4.26
N LEU A 93 0.33 2.96 3.83
CA LEU A 93 0.20 1.95 2.76
C LEU A 93 0.91 2.40 1.47
N GLU A 94 0.61 3.60 1.00
CA GLU A 94 1.15 4.16 -0.25
C GLU A 94 2.67 4.32 -0.21
N GLY A 95 3.22 4.73 0.94
CA GLY A 95 4.66 4.88 1.12
C GLY A 95 5.43 3.56 1.16
N ASN A 96 4.83 2.50 1.72
CA ASN A 96 5.40 1.17 1.66
C ASN A 96 5.21 0.53 0.26
N LEU A 97 4.16 0.90 -0.48
CA LEU A 97 3.94 0.43 -1.85
C LEU A 97 5.05 0.89 -2.80
N GLY A 98 5.51 2.14 -2.65
CA GLY A 98 6.58 2.70 -3.46
C GLY A 98 7.99 2.28 -3.05
N THR A 99 8.19 1.80 -1.83
CA THR A 99 9.52 1.46 -1.28
C THR A 99 9.77 -0.05 -1.18
N ALA A 100 8.72 -0.86 -1.03
CA ALA A 100 8.78 -2.31 -1.19
C ALA A 100 8.83 -2.66 -2.68
N GLY A 101 9.94 -2.31 -3.33
CA GLY A 101 10.25 -2.63 -4.73
C GLY A 101 10.99 -3.96 -4.88
N PHE A 102 11.20 -4.38 -6.13
CA PHE A 102 11.95 -5.59 -6.45
C PHE A 102 13.40 -5.47 -5.92
N GLY A 103 13.84 -6.41 -5.08
CA GLY A 103 15.14 -6.35 -4.40
C GLY A 103 15.17 -5.53 -3.09
N ALA A 104 14.01 -5.11 -2.55
CA ALA A 104 13.95 -4.42 -1.27
C ALA A 104 14.50 -5.29 -0.12
N ALA A 105 15.14 -4.63 0.85
CA ALA A 105 15.66 -5.32 2.04
C ALA A 105 14.52 -5.99 2.83
N ASN A 106 14.82 -7.14 3.45
CA ASN A 106 13.82 -7.95 4.16
C ASN A 106 13.10 -7.16 5.28
N GLU A 107 13.79 -6.19 5.89
CA GLU A 107 13.22 -5.27 6.89
C GLU A 107 12.09 -4.38 6.30
N LEU A 108 12.25 -3.89 5.07
CA LEU A 108 11.21 -3.11 4.38
C LEU A 108 10.02 -3.99 4.01
N LEU A 109 10.27 -5.23 3.57
CA LEU A 109 9.21 -6.19 3.25
C LEU A 109 8.38 -6.54 4.49
N LEU A 110 9.04 -6.83 5.62
CA LEU A 110 8.39 -7.13 6.89
C LEU A 110 7.55 -5.94 7.39
N ARG A 111 8.11 -4.74 7.28
CA ARG A 111 7.41 -3.50 7.62
C ARG A 111 6.17 -3.30 6.75
N GLY A 112 6.30 -3.47 5.43
CA GLY A 112 5.19 -3.36 4.49
C GLY A 112 4.07 -4.34 4.86
N ALA A 113 4.40 -5.60 5.13
CA ALA A 113 3.43 -6.60 5.58
C ALA A 113 2.72 -6.18 6.88
N ALA A 114 3.46 -5.69 7.87
CA ALA A 114 2.90 -5.23 9.14
C ALA A 114 1.94 -4.05 8.95
N VAL A 115 2.32 -3.05 8.14
CA VAL A 115 1.47 -1.90 7.82
C VAL A 115 0.20 -2.35 7.08
N GLY A 116 0.34 -3.23 6.08
CA GLY A 116 -0.80 -3.81 5.37
C GLY A 116 -1.78 -4.50 6.31
N ALA A 117 -1.29 -5.40 7.18
CA ALA A 117 -2.11 -6.11 8.15
C ALA A 117 -2.86 -5.15 9.10
N VAL A 118 -2.16 -4.17 9.67
CA VAL A 118 -2.78 -3.18 10.58
C VAL A 118 -3.90 -2.42 9.88
N PHE A 119 -3.69 -1.96 8.65
CA PHE A 119 -4.72 -1.25 7.89
C PHE A 119 -5.93 -2.12 7.58
N ILE A 120 -5.73 -3.41 7.25
CA ILE A 120 -6.83 -4.36 7.04
C ILE A 120 -7.70 -4.47 8.29
N PHE A 121 -7.09 -4.75 9.45
CA PHE A 121 -7.84 -4.94 10.69
C PHE A 121 -8.53 -3.65 11.14
N LEU A 122 -7.87 -2.51 11.05
CA LEU A 122 -8.45 -1.22 11.42
C LEU A 122 -9.61 -0.83 10.50
N SER A 123 -9.41 -0.90 9.18
CA SER A 123 -10.47 -0.53 8.22
C SER A 123 -11.66 -1.48 8.29
N ALA A 124 -11.43 -2.79 8.42
CA ALA A 124 -12.50 -3.77 8.60
C ALA A 124 -13.24 -3.56 9.93
N GLY A 125 -12.52 -3.34 11.02
CA GLY A 125 -13.10 -3.07 12.34
C GLY A 125 -13.97 -1.81 12.34
N LEU A 126 -13.47 -0.71 11.76
CA LEU A 126 -14.22 0.53 11.62
C LEU A 126 -15.45 0.36 10.71
N ALA A 127 -15.31 -0.35 9.58
CA ALA A 127 -16.42 -0.65 8.70
C ALA A 127 -17.53 -1.43 9.42
N MET A 128 -17.18 -2.47 10.17
CA MET A 128 -18.13 -3.24 10.99
C MET A 128 -18.81 -2.36 12.04
N ALA A 129 -18.07 -1.49 12.73
CA ALA A 129 -18.63 -0.59 13.73
C ALA A 129 -19.63 0.42 13.12
N VAL A 130 -19.31 0.98 11.95
CA VAL A 130 -20.20 1.89 11.22
C VAL A 130 -21.46 1.15 10.76
N LEU A 131 -21.31 -0.04 10.18
CA LEU A 131 -22.45 -0.86 9.75
C LEU A 131 -23.37 -1.20 10.92
N LYS A 132 -22.81 -1.62 12.07
CA LYS A 132 -23.58 -1.94 13.27
C LYS A 132 -24.39 -0.74 13.79
N LYS A 133 -23.83 0.47 13.76
CA LYS A 133 -24.57 1.68 14.16
C LYS A 133 -25.61 2.10 13.13
N ARG A 134 -25.40 1.76 11.86
CA ARG A 134 -26.33 2.08 10.77
C ARG A 134 -27.54 1.14 10.75
N ASP A 135 -27.36 -0.12 11.11
CA ASP A 135 -28.43 -1.14 11.15
C ASP A 135 -29.49 -0.89 12.24
N VAL A 136 -29.15 -0.08 13.25
CA VAL A 136 -30.06 0.28 14.36
C VAL A 136 -30.97 1.48 13.99
N ARG A 137 -30.81 2.08 12.81
CA ARG A 137 -31.56 3.26 12.36
C ARG A 137 -32.55 2.90 11.27
#